data_AF-A0A9X8UNZ3-F1
#
_entry.id   AF-A0A9X8UNZ3-F1
#
_cell.length_a   1.000
_cell.length_b   1.000
_cell.length_c   1.000
_cell.angle_alpha   90.00
_cell.angle_beta   90.00
_cell.angle_gamma   90.00
#
_symmetry.space_group_name_H-M   'P 1'
#
loop_
_entity.id
_entity.type
_entity.pdbx_description
1 polymer ?
#
loop_
_entity_poly.entity_id
_entity_poly.type
_entity_poly.pdbx_seq_one_letter_code
_entity_poly.pdbx_strand_id
1 'polypeptide(L)' 'MDANRRTLWSVALGMSLTTLVCSGIALYSTGVIMDENNLDSWPAPALWVVAIVGVVGLLISLPGWFATKETKKTS' A
#
# COMPACT_ATOMS: atom_id res chain seq x y z
N MET A 1 -10.29 10.76 -22.33
CA MET A 1 -10.26 9.93 -21.10
C MET A 1 -10.34 10.84 -19.90
N ASP A 2 -11.38 10.68 -19.10
CA ASP A 2 -11.85 11.68 -18.14
C ASP A 2 -10.86 11.94 -17.01
N ALA A 3 -10.61 13.22 -16.72
CA ALA A 3 -9.74 13.66 -15.63
C ALA A 3 -10.05 12.94 -14.30
N ASN A 4 -11.32 12.60 -14.08
CA ASN A 4 -11.81 11.86 -12.92
C ASN A 4 -11.14 10.47 -12.77
N ARG A 5 -10.94 9.73 -13.86
CA ARG A 5 -10.34 8.38 -13.83
C ARG A 5 -8.88 8.41 -13.42
N ARG A 6 -8.13 9.42 -13.86
CA ARG A 6 -6.73 9.64 -13.46
C ARG A 6 -6.60 10.05 -12.00
N THR A 7 -7.53 10.87 -11.50
CA THR A 7 -7.60 11.24 -10.07
C THR A 7 -7.86 10.00 -9.22
N LEU A 8 -8.82 9.16 -9.58
CA LEU A 8 -9.12 7.91 -8.87
C LEU A 8 -7.91 6.97 -8.80
N TRP A 9 -7.21 6.74 -9.91
CA TRP A 9 -5.99 5.91 -9.89
C TRP A 9 -4.86 6.51 -9.07
N SER A 10 -4.70 7.83 -9.11
CA SER A 10 -3.66 8.52 -8.32
C SER A 10 -3.96 8.46 -6.82
N VAL A 11 -5.23 8.60 -6.43
CA VAL A 11 -5.68 8.45 -5.03
C VAL A 11 -5.53 7.01 -4.57
N ALA A 12 -5.93 6.02 -5.38
CA ALA A 12 -5.77 4.61 -5.05
C ALA A 12 -4.30 4.23 -4.85
N LEU A 13 -3.41 4.73 -5.71
CA LEU A 13 -1.98 4.51 -5.61
C LEU A 13 -1.38 5.19 -4.37
N GLY A 14 -1.78 6.44 -4.10
CA GLY A 14 -1.39 7.17 -2.89
C GLY A 14 -1.82 6.46 -1.61
N MET A 15 -3.10 6.07 -1.51
CA MET A 15 -3.64 5.34 -0.37
C MET A 15 -2.91 4.00 -0.18
N SER A 16 -2.71 3.23 -1.24
CA SER A 16 -2.02 1.94 -1.16
C SER A 16 -0.57 2.09 -0.66
N LEU A 17 0.15 3.11 -1.15
CA LEU A 17 1.50 3.42 -0.72
C LEU A 17 1.54 3.85 0.76
N THR A 18 0.63 4.73 1.18
CA THR A 18 0.52 5.16 2.58
C THR A 18 0.21 3.99 3.49
N THR A 19 -0.75 3.14 3.12
CA THR A 19 -1.10 1.93 3.89
C THR A 19 0.11 0.99 3.99
N LEU A 20 0.87 0.80 2.91
CA LEU A 20 2.08 -0.02 2.91
C LEU A 20 3.16 0.53 3.86
N VAL A 21 3.44 1.83 3.79
CA VAL A 21 4.47 2.47 4.63
C VAL A 21 4.06 2.44 6.10
N CYS A 22 2.81 2.81 6.42
CA CYS A 22 2.32 2.80 7.79
C CYS A 22 2.30 1.38 8.39
N SER A 23 1.86 0.38 7.63
CA SER A 23 1.89 -1.02 8.09
C SER A 23 3.32 -1.56 8.23
N GLY A 24 4.24 -1.19 7.35
CA GLY A 24 5.66 -1.53 7.47
C GLY A 24 6.32 -0.94 8.72
N ILE A 25 6.08 0.34 9.01
CA ILE A 25 6.57 0.99 10.23
C ILE A 25 5.96 0.31 11.46
N ALA A 26 4.65 0.04 11.45
CA ALA A 26 3.99 -0.64 12.56
C ALA A 26 4.54 -2.05 12.79
N LEU A 27 4.76 -2.84 11.74
CA LEU A 27 5.37 -4.18 11.82
C LEU A 27 6.78 -4.11 12.40
N TYR A 28 7.59 -3.14 11.95
CA TYR A 28 8.95 -2.94 12.46
C TYR A 28 8.94 -2.60 13.96
N SER A 29 8.15 -1.60 14.37
CA SER A 29 8.05 -1.21 15.79
C SER A 29 7.52 -2.36 16.65
N THR A 30 6.53 -3.12 16.15
CA THR A 30 6.01 -4.28 16.89
C THR A 30 7.09 -5.35 17.04
N GLY A 31 7.91 -5.59 16.01
CA GLY A 31 9.04 -6.51 16.09
C GLY A 31 10.08 -6.10 17.14
N VAL A 32 10.45 -4.82 17.20
CA VAL A 32 11.36 -4.29 18.22
C VAL A 32 10.79 -4.47 19.63
N ILE A 33 9.51 -4.16 19.83
CA ILE A 33 8.84 -4.31 21.12
C ILE A 33 8.78 -5.78 21.54
N MET A 34 8.55 -6.71 20.61
CA MET A 34 8.54 -8.15 20.91
C MET A 34 9.92 -8.65 21.34
N ASP A 35 10.96 -8.20 20.63
CA ASP A 35 12.36 -8.54 20.95
C ASP A 35 12.75 -8.02 22.34
N GLU A 36 12.45 -6.75 22.64
CA GLU A 36 12.78 -6.13 23.93
C GLU A 36 12.02 -6.75 25.11
N ASN A 37 10.77 -7.18 24.90
CA ASN A 37 9.92 -7.75 25.95
C ASN A 37 9.97 -9.29 26.00
N ASN A 38 10.83 -9.92 25.20
CA ASN A 38 10.99 -11.38 25.14
C ASN A 38 9.64 -12.11 24.96
N LEU A 39 8.78 -11.54 24.10
CA LEU A 39 7.44 -12.05 23.82
C LEU A 39 7.52 -13.12 22.74
N ASP A 40 7.15 -14.35 23.10
CA ASP A 40 7.25 -15.51 22.19
C ASP A 40 6.07 -15.62 21.22
N SER A 41 4.95 -14.94 21.52
CA SER A 41 3.76 -14.93 20.68
C SER A 41 3.68 -13.65 19.87
N TRP A 42 3.58 -13.75 18.54
CA TRP A 42 3.41 -12.60 17.64
C TRP A 42 1.95 -12.09 17.65
N PRO A 43 1.63 -10.95 18.30
CA PRO A 43 0.25 -10.44 18.41
C PRO A 43 -0.41 -9.93 17.12
N ALA A 44 0.29 -9.84 15.99
CA ALA A 44 -0.17 -8.98 14.90
C ALA A 44 -0.41 -9.64 13.52
N PRO A 45 -1.24 -10.69 13.41
CA PRO A 45 -1.72 -11.16 12.11
C PRO A 45 -2.52 -10.07 11.37
N ALA A 46 -3.20 -9.17 12.11
CA ALA A 46 -3.92 -8.04 11.53
C ALA A 46 -3.00 -7.03 10.81
N LEU A 47 -1.79 -6.75 11.33
CA LEU A 47 -0.85 -5.84 10.68
C LEU A 47 -0.34 -6.41 9.35
N TRP A 48 -0.12 -7.73 9.30
CA TRP A 48 0.23 -8.42 8.07
C TRP A 48 -0.88 -8.36 7.03
N VAL A 49 -2.15 -8.51 7.43
CA VAL A 49 -3.29 -8.34 6.52
C VAL A 49 -3.32 -6.94 5.92
N VAL A 50 -3.12 -5.90 6.72
CA VAL A 50 -3.09 -4.50 6.24
C VAL A 50 -1.92 -4.27 5.28
N ALA A 51 -0.74 -4.84 5.56
CA ALA A 51 0.41 -4.77 4.68
C ALA A 51 0.13 -5.45 3.32
N ILE A 52 -0.46 -6.65 3.33
CA ILE A 52 -0.83 -7.38 2.11
C ILE A 52 -1.84 -6.57 1.29
N VAL A 53 -2.85 -5.98 1.94
CA VAL A 53 -3.83 -5.12 1.24
C VAL A 53 -3.14 -3.91 0.59
N GLY A 54 -2.18 -3.29 1.28
CA GLY A 54 -1.36 -2.22 0.70
C GLY A 54 -0.57 -2.67 -0.54
N VAL A 55 0.06 -3.84 -0.50
CA VAL A 55 0.79 -4.42 -1.65
C VAL A 55 -0.15 -4.69 -2.81
N VAL A 56 -1.28 -5.37 -2.56
CA VAL A 56 -2.25 -5.72 -3.60
C VAL A 56 -2.85 -4.47 -4.23
N GLY A 57 -3.23 -3.49 -3.42
CA GLY A 57 -3.71 -2.19 -3.90
C GLY A 57 -2.69 -1.47 -4.77
N LEU A 58 -1.41 -1.54 -4.41
CA LEU A 58 -0.32 -0.98 -5.21
C LEU A 58 -0.17 -1.72 -6.55
N LEU A 59 -0.15 -3.06 -6.53
CA LEU A 59 -0.03 -3.87 -7.75
C LEU A 59 -1.18 -3.66 -8.74
N ILE A 60 -2.39 -3.35 -8.26
CA ILE A 60 -3.55 -3.06 -9.12
C ILE A 60 -3.52 -1.60 -9.61
N SER A 61 -3.20 -0.66 -8.72
CA SER A 61 -3.26 0.78 -9.03
C SER A 61 -2.11 1.25 -9.92
N LEU A 62 -0.93 0.64 -9.82
CA LEU A 62 0.24 0.99 -10.63
C LEU A 62 0.00 0.84 -12.14
N PRO A 63 -0.42 -0.33 -12.67
CA PRO A 63 -0.71 -0.48 -14.10
C PRO A 63 -1.90 0.36 -14.56
N GLY A 64 -2.94 0.51 -13.71
CA GLY A 64 -4.09 1.38 -14.01
C GLY A 64 -3.68 2.84 -14.19
N TRP A 65 -2.75 3.32 -13.37
CA TRP A 65 -2.18 4.66 -13.48
C TRP A 65 -1.28 4.83 -14.71
N PHE A 66 -0.41 3.85 -15.03
CA PHE A 66 0.41 3.88 -16.25
C PHE A 66 -0.42 3.88 -17.52
N ALA A 67 -1.48 3.07 -17.60
CA ALA A 67 -2.39 3.03 -18.74
C ALA A 67 -3.08 4.39 -19.01
N THR A 68 -3.35 5.18 -17.95
CA THR A 68 -3.87 6.55 -18.10
C THR A 68 -2.83 7.59 -18.53
N LYS A 69 -1.52 7.30 -18.45
CA LYS A 69 -0.47 8.18 -18.97
C LYS A 69 -0.21 7.95 -20.45
N GLU A 70 -0.18 6.70 -20.89
CA GLU A 70 0.07 6.29 -22.28
C GLU A 70 -0.99 6.84 -23.24
N THR A 71 -2.26 6.84 -22.82
CA THR A 71 -3.40 7.36 -23.60
C THR A 71 -3.38 8.86 -23.85
N LYS A 72 -2.52 9.62 -23.16
CA LYS A 72 -2.34 11.06 -23.42
C LYS A 72 -1.30 11.34 -24.52
N LYS A 73 -0.54 10.33 -24.95
CA LYS A 73 0.56 10.49 -25.92
C LYS A 73 0.12 10.26 -27.38
N THR A 74 -1.10 9.76 -27.60
CA THR A 74 -1.64 9.40 -28.93
C THR A 74 -2.85 10.23 -29.36
N SER A 75 -3.08 11.40 -28.76
CA SER A 75 -4.13 12.36 -29.19
C SER A 75 -3.55 13.70 -29.59
#